data_AF-A0A2W4LZV4-F1
#
_entry.id   AF-A0A2W4LZV4-F1
#
_cell.length_a   1.000
_cell.length_b   1.000
_cell.length_c   1.000
_cell.angle_alpha   90.00
_cell.angle_beta   90.00
_cell.angle_gamma   90.00
#
_symmetry.space_group_name_H-M   'P 1'
#
loop_
_entity.id
_entity.type
_entity.pdbx_description
1 polymer ?
#
loop_
_entity_poly.entity_id
_entity_poly.type
_entity_poly.pdbx_seq_one_letter_code
_entity_poly.pdbx_strand_id
1 'polypeptide(L)'
;MQAALGIAIILCAVFGGFMLHGGTLDVIWQPTELIIIVGGGFGAIVLGNPRHVLAEMWLQVRRAVFQKSPGEEFQRQLLMLMYELLQTAAGGLKALDAHVEAPHESPLFKRYPLVLQEPKL
;
A
#
# COMPACT_ATOMS: atom_id res chain seq x y z
N MET A 1 7.30 -10.92 2.63
CA MET A 1 8.18 -11.79 3.44
C MET A 1 9.09 -11.01 4.39
N GLN A 2 9.79 -9.95 3.95
CA GLN A 2 10.67 -9.16 4.82
C GLN A 2 9.95 -8.48 5.99
N ALA A 3 8.73 -7.99 5.80
CA ALA A 3 7.95 -7.36 6.87
C ALA A 3 7.68 -8.30 8.05
N ALA A 4 7.31 -9.56 7.79
CA ALA A 4 7.08 -10.55 8.84
C ALA A 4 8.35 -10.88 9.62
N LEU A 5 9.49 -11.00 8.93
CA LEU A 5 10.79 -11.22 9.56
C LEU A 5 11.19 -10.02 10.44
N GLY A 6 11.00 -8.80 9.93
CA GLY A 6 11.26 -7.57 10.69
C GLY A 6 10.40 -7.48 11.95
N ILE A 7 9.10 -7.77 11.84
CA ILE A 7 8.19 -7.83 12.99
C ILE A 7 8.67 -8.86 14.01
N ALA A 8 9.07 -10.07 13.57
CA ALA A 8 9.58 -11.09 14.47
C ALA A 8 10.85 -10.64 15.22
N ILE A 9 11.79 -9.99 14.52
CA ILE A 9 13.02 -9.46 15.14
C ILE A 9 12.68 -8.41 16.20
N ILE A 10 11.78 -7.47 15.90
CA ILE A 10 11.35 -6.42 16.82
C ILE A 10 10.73 -7.04 18.08
N LEU A 11 9.78 -7.96 17.90
CA LEU A 11 9.11 -8.62 19.03
C LEU A 11 10.12 -9.39 19.90
N CYS A 12 11.00 -10.18 19.29
CA CYS A 12 12.04 -10.91 20.02
C CYS A 12 13.00 -9.99 20.77
N ALA A 13 13.40 -8.86 20.17
CA ALA A 13 14.29 -7.90 20.82
C ALA A 13 13.61 -7.19 22.00
N VAL A 14 12.38 -6.72 21.82
CA VAL A 14 11.62 -6.00 22.85
C VAL A 14 11.25 -6.92 24.00
N PHE A 15 10.58 -8.05 23.73
CA PHE A 15 10.17 -8.99 24.78
C PHE A 15 11.36 -9.74 25.36
N GLY A 16 12.31 -10.19 24.52
CA GLY A 16 13.52 -10.87 24.99
C GLY A 16 14.39 -9.97 25.85
N GLY A 17 14.62 -8.72 25.44
CA GLY A 17 15.35 -7.73 26.24
C GLY A 17 14.67 -7.43 27.57
N PHE A 18 13.34 -7.28 27.59
CA PHE A 18 12.58 -7.02 28.80
C PHE A 18 12.59 -8.19 29.79
N MET A 19 12.45 -9.43 29.29
CA MET A 19 12.56 -10.64 30.11
C MET A 19 13.97 -10.83 30.68
N LEU A 20 15.01 -10.57 29.89
CA LEU A 20 16.41 -10.62 30.35
C LEU A 20 16.70 -9.58 31.44
N HIS A 21 15.99 -8.45 31.42
CA HIS A 21 16.07 -7.43 32.45
C HIS A 21 15.32 -7.80 33.75
N GLY A 22 14.69 -8.98 33.81
CA GLY A 22 13.94 -9.46 34.97
C GLY A 22 12.50 -8.93 35.04
N GLY A 23 12.00 -8.30 33.98
CA GLY A 23 10.63 -7.81 33.91
C GLY A 23 9.61 -8.93 33.67
N THR A 24 8.44 -8.84 34.32
CA THR A 24 7.30 -9.74 34.09
C THR A 24 6.41 -9.17 32.98
N LEU A 25 6.03 -10.02 32.01
CA LEU A 25 5.23 -9.61 30.84
C LEU A 25 3.86 -9.01 31.21
N ASP A 26 3.34 -9.32 32.39
CA ASP A 26 2.10 -8.72 32.94
C ASP A 26 2.20 -7.20 33.10
N VAL A 27 3.39 -6.65 33.35
CA VAL A 27 3.58 -5.19 33.49
C VAL A 27 3.41 -4.48 32.15
N ILE A 28 3.73 -5.15 31.04
CA ILE A 28 3.56 -4.58 29.69
C ILE A 28 2.07 -4.52 29.32
N TRP A 29 1.26 -5.43 29.85
CA TRP A 29 -0.17 -5.53 29.52
C TRP A 29 -1.02 -4.64 30.43
N GLN A 30 -0.81 -3.32 30.36
CA GLN A 30 -1.62 -2.33 31.06
C GLN A 30 -2.60 -1.64 30.09
N PRO A 31 -3.91 -1.95 30.13
CA PRO A 31 -4.89 -1.36 29.21
C PRO A 31 -4.94 0.16 29.25
N THR A 32 -4.75 0.75 30.44
CA THR A 32 -4.74 2.20 30.64
C THR A 32 -3.59 2.86 29.88
N GLU A 33 -2.42 2.25 29.90
CA GLU A 33 -1.23 2.75 29.22
C GLU A 33 -1.39 2.64 27.70
N LEU A 34 -2.01 1.56 27.23
CA LEU A 34 -2.37 1.41 25.82
C LEU A 34 -3.28 2.56 25.36
N ILE A 35 -4.29 2.93 26.15
CA ILE A 35 -5.18 4.06 25.83
C ILE A 35 -4.42 5.38 25.81
N ILE A 36 -3.50 5.60 26.76
CA ILE A 36 -2.70 6.83 26.82
C ILE A 36 -1.77 6.94 25.60
N ILE A 37 -1.04 5.86 25.27
CA ILE A 37 -0.07 5.84 24.17
C ILE A 37 -0.79 5.91 22.82
N VAL A 38 -1.79 5.05 22.60
CA VAL A 38 -2.53 5.00 21.34
C VAL A 38 -3.38 6.25 21.16
N GLY A 39 -4.09 6.68 22.21
CA GLY A 39 -4.93 7.88 22.18
C GLY A 39 -4.10 9.15 22.01
N GLY A 40 -2.97 9.27 22.72
CA GLY A 40 -2.04 10.39 22.59
C GLY A 40 -1.38 10.43 21.20
N GLY A 41 -0.91 9.29 20.70
CA GLY A 41 -0.32 9.19 19.37
C GLY A 41 -1.32 9.51 18.26
N PHE A 42 -2.52 8.93 18.33
CA PHE A 42 -3.58 9.21 17.36
C PHE A 42 -4.04 10.67 17.43
N GLY A 43 -4.19 11.22 18.63
CA GLY A 43 -4.50 12.63 18.87
C GLY A 43 -3.45 13.57 18.28
N ALA A 44 -2.16 13.24 18.44
CA ALA A 44 -1.06 14.01 17.86
C ALA A 44 -1.08 13.99 16.33
N ILE A 45 -1.39 12.85 15.71
CA ILE A 45 -1.55 12.74 14.25
C ILE A 45 -2.68 13.62 13.76
N VAL A 46 -3.84 13.59 14.43
CA VAL A 46 -5.01 14.40 14.07
C VAL A 46 -4.76 15.90 14.29
N LEU A 47 -4.06 16.26 15.36
CA LEU A 47 -3.72 17.66 15.66
C LEU A 47 -2.67 18.21 14.69
N GLY A 48 -1.69 17.39 14.29
CA GLY A 48 -0.55 17.81 13.48
C GLY A 48 -0.80 17.83 11.97
N ASN A 49 -1.93 17.32 11.48
CA ASN A 49 -2.17 17.16 10.05
C ASN A 49 -3.51 17.74 9.59
N PRO A 50 -3.57 18.37 8.40
CA PRO A 50 -4.82 18.81 7.83
C PRO A 50 -5.70 17.63 7.38
N ARG A 51 -7.01 17.87 7.27
CA ARG A 51 -8.01 16.82 6.99
C ARG A 51 -7.75 15.99 5.73
N HIS A 52 -7.19 16.61 4.68
CA HIS A 52 -6.88 15.89 3.44
C HIS A 52 -5.74 14.87 3.63
N VAL A 53 -4.69 15.22 4.39
CA VAL A 53 -3.60 14.29 4.72
C VAL A 53 -4.11 13.12 5.55
N LEU A 54 -4.99 13.37 6.51
CA LEU A 54 -5.59 12.31 7.33
C LEU A 54 -6.39 11.31 6.48
N ALA A 55 -7.17 11.80 5.51
CA ALA A 55 -7.93 10.95 4.59
C ALA A 55 -7.02 10.09 3.70
N GLU A 56 -5.95 10.68 3.17
CA GLU A 56 -4.96 9.95 2.35
C GLU A 56 -4.17 8.94 3.19
N MET A 57 -3.74 9.30 4.40
CA MET A 57 -3.09 8.38 5.33
C MET A 57 -3.97 7.15 5.58
N TRP A 58 -5.26 7.34 5.83
CA TRP A 58 -6.17 6.22 6.06
C TRP A 58 -6.28 5.30 4.85
N LEU A 59 -6.37 5.87 3.64
CA LEU A 59 -6.35 5.10 2.39
C LEU A 59 -5.04 4.32 2.24
N GLN A 60 -3.90 4.95 2.49
CA GLN A 60 -2.58 4.33 2.35
C GLN A 60 -2.37 3.21 3.38
N VAL A 61 -2.74 3.42 4.64
CA VAL A 61 -2.68 2.39 5.70
C VAL A 61 -3.56 1.21 5.31
N ARG A 62 -4.79 1.46 4.86
CA ARG A 62 -5.67 0.39 4.37
C ARG A 62 -5.03 -0.37 3.22
N ARG A 63 -4.38 0.31 2.28
CA ARG A 63 -3.67 -0.34 1.18
C ARG A 63 -2.49 -1.19 1.68
N ALA A 64 -1.68 -0.65 2.58
CA ALA A 64 -0.51 -1.36 3.12
C ALA A 64 -0.89 -2.62 3.92
N VAL A 65 -2.03 -2.59 4.63
CA VAL A 65 -2.49 -3.71 5.47
C VAL A 65 -3.29 -4.73 4.66
N PHE A 66 -4.18 -4.29 3.78
CA PHE A 66 -5.15 -5.16 3.11
C PHE A 66 -4.87 -5.42 1.63
N GLN A 67 -4.12 -4.55 0.94
CA GLN A 67 -3.85 -4.71 -0.47
C GLN A 67 -2.61 -5.60 -0.65
N LYS A 68 -2.79 -6.75 -1.29
CA LYS A 68 -1.64 -7.53 -1.78
C LYS A 68 -0.90 -6.68 -2.81
N SER A 69 0.44 -6.67 -2.72
CA SER A 69 1.30 -6.14 -3.78
C SER A 69 0.77 -6.60 -5.14
N PRO A 70 0.76 -5.75 -6.17
CA PRO A 70 0.40 -6.18 -7.51
C PRO A 70 1.21 -7.43 -7.84
N GLY A 71 0.52 -8.53 -8.13
CA GLY A 71 1.18 -9.80 -8.37
C GLY A 71 2.09 -9.73 -9.60
N GLU A 72 2.97 -10.71 -9.74
CA GLU A 72 3.84 -10.84 -10.92
C GLU A 72 3.03 -10.78 -12.24
N GLU A 73 1.81 -11.35 -12.23
CA GLU A 73 0.85 -11.28 -13.32
C GLU A 73 0.44 -9.83 -13.67
N PHE A 74 0.21 -8.97 -12.67
CA PHE A 74 -0.12 -7.56 -12.89
C PHE A 74 1.05 -6.81 -13.50
N GLN A 75 2.26 -7.01 -12.98
CA GLN A 75 3.47 -6.38 -13.50
C GLN A 75 3.73 -6.80 -14.95
N ARG A 76 3.49 -8.07 -15.27
CA ARG A 76 3.59 -8.59 -16.64
C ARG A 76 2.55 -7.95 -17.56
N GLN A 77 1.29 -7.90 -17.14
CA GLN A 77 0.21 -7.24 -17.90
C GLN A 77 0.52 -5.77 -18.13
N LEU A 78 1.04 -5.07 -17.13
CA LEU A 78 1.45 -3.68 -17.23
C LEU A 78 2.58 -3.50 -18.25
N LEU A 79 3.61 -4.35 -18.20
CA LEU A 79 4.75 -4.27 -19.13
C LEU A 79 4.32 -4.53 -20.58
N MET A 80 3.47 -5.54 -20.80
CA MET A 80 2.94 -5.85 -22.13
C MET A 80 2.04 -4.73 -22.67
N LEU A 81 1.18 -4.17 -21.82
CA LEU A 81 0.37 -3.00 -22.16
C LEU A 81 1.24 -1.80 -22.57
N MET A 82 2.27 -1.47 -21.78
CA MET A 82 3.19 -0.39 -22.10
C MET A 82 3.92 -0.61 -23.43
N TYR A 83 4.29 -1.86 -23.74
CA TYR A 83 4.91 -2.20 -25.01
C TYR A 83 3.96 -2.03 -26.20
N GLU A 84 2.71 -2.50 -26.09
CA GLU A 84 1.70 -2.32 -27.13
C GLU A 84 1.37 -0.84 -27.35
N LEU A 85 1.29 -0.04 -26.29
CA LEU A 85 1.11 1.41 -26.39
C LEU A 85 2.29 2.08 -27.10
N LEU A 86 3.53 1.66 -26.81
CA LEU A 86 4.73 2.18 -27.48
C LEU A 86 4.75 1.84 -28.97
N GLN A 87 4.38 0.61 -29.35
CA GLN A 87 4.25 0.21 -30.75
C GLN A 87 3.17 1.03 -31.47
N THR A 88 2.04 1.27 -30.79
CA THR A 88 0.94 2.07 -31.33
C THR A 88 1.37 3.53 -31.51
N ALA A 89 2.14 4.08 -30.57
CA ALA A 89 2.69 5.43 -30.66
C ALA A 89 3.68 5.59 -31.83
N ALA A 90 4.44 4.55 -32.15
CA ALA A 90 5.33 4.54 -33.32
C ALA A 90 4.57 4.64 -34.66
N GLY A 91 3.31 4.19 -34.69
CA GLY A 91 2.39 4.35 -35.83
C GLY A 91 1.69 5.72 -35.91
N GLY A 92 1.85 6.56 -34.88
CA GLY A 92 1.32 7.92 -34.80
C GLY A 92 0.51 8.19 -33.54
N LEU A 93 0.72 9.36 -32.94
CA LEU A 93 0.08 9.78 -31.67
C LEU A 93 -1.46 9.78 -31.71
N LYS A 94 -2.08 10.03 -32.87
CA LYS A 94 -3.55 9.99 -33.01
C LYS A 94 -4.17 8.62 -32.72
N ALA A 95 -3.46 7.54 -33.05
CA ALA A 95 -3.93 6.19 -32.74
C ALA A 95 -3.83 5.92 -31.23
N LEU A 96 -2.83 6.48 -30.57
CA LEU A 96 -2.64 6.39 -29.13
C LEU A 96 -3.72 7.16 -28.35
N ASP A 97 -4.05 8.38 -28.79
CA ASP A 97 -5.04 9.24 -28.11
C ASP A 97 -6.40 8.54 -27.97
N ALA A 98 -6.86 7.83 -29.02
CA ALA A 98 -8.10 7.07 -28.98
C ALA A 98 -8.12 5.95 -27.92
N HIS A 99 -6.95 5.39 -27.58
CA HIS A 99 -6.83 4.36 -26.55
C HIS A 99 -6.64 4.93 -25.14
N VAL A 100 -6.04 6.12 -25.02
CA VAL A 100 -5.74 6.77 -23.74
C VAL A 100 -6.92 7.59 -23.22
N GLU A 101 -7.70 8.24 -24.09
CA GLU A 101 -8.89 9.00 -23.68
C GLU A 101 -10.05 8.09 -23.23
N ALA A 102 -10.16 6.89 -23.82
CA ALA A 102 -11.22 5.93 -23.53
C ALA A 102 -10.67 4.52 -23.22
N PRO A 103 -9.92 4.33 -22.11
CA PRO A 103 -9.28 3.06 -21.78
C PRO A 103 -10.30 1.93 -21.55
N HIS A 104 -11.51 2.24 -21.06
CA HIS A 104 -12.57 1.24 -20.88
C HIS A 104 -13.19 0.75 -22.20
N GLU A 105 -13.13 1.54 -23.25
CA GLU A 105 -13.66 1.18 -24.57
C GLU A 105 -12.57 0.55 -25.45
N SER A 106 -11.30 0.90 -25.17
CA SER A 106 -10.12 0.44 -25.88
C SER A 106 -9.97 -1.09 -25.87
N PRO A 107 -9.87 -1.74 -27.06
CA PRO A 107 -9.60 -3.17 -27.15
C PRO A 107 -8.22 -3.55 -26.59
N LEU A 108 -7.28 -2.59 -26.56
CA LEU A 108 -5.92 -2.75 -26.07
C LEU A 108 -5.92 -2.93 -24.54
N PHE A 109 -6.60 -2.03 -23.81
CA PHE A 109 -6.75 -2.13 -22.36
C PHE A 109 -7.67 -3.27 -21.92
N LYS A 110 -8.69 -3.65 -22.73
CA LYS A 110 -9.55 -4.81 -22.45
C LYS A 110 -8.80 -6.14 -22.40
N ARG A 111 -7.64 -6.25 -23.06
CA ARG A 111 -6.76 -7.44 -22.99
C ARG A 111 -6.02 -7.56 -21.65
N TYR A 112 -5.96 -6.48 -20.87
CA TYR A 112 -5.22 -6.38 -19.62
C TYR A 112 -6.15 -6.01 -18.46
N PRO A 113 -7.09 -6.91 -18.06
CA PRO A 113 -8.14 -6.61 -17.11
C PRO A 113 -7.62 -6.28 -15.71
N LEU A 114 -6.44 -6.77 -15.30
CA LEU A 114 -5.87 -6.43 -14.00
C LEU A 114 -5.41 -4.97 -13.95
N VAL A 115 -4.94 -4.43 -15.08
CA VAL A 115 -4.53 -3.02 -15.19
C VAL A 115 -5.77 -2.13 -15.31
N LEU A 116 -6.79 -2.55 -16.06
CA LEU A 116 -8.06 -1.81 -16.22
C LEU A 116 -8.83 -1.65 -14.89
N GLN A 117 -8.63 -2.56 -13.94
CA GLN A 117 -9.24 -2.51 -12.60
C GLN A 117 -8.54 -1.54 -11.63
N GLU A 118 -7.38 -0.98 -12.00
CA GLU A 118 -6.65 0.05 -11.25
C GLU A 118 -6.88 1.43 -11.91
N PRO A 119 -7.98 2.15 -11.59
CA PRO A 119 -8.35 3.43 -12.22
C PRO A 119 -7.46 4.61 -11.81
N LYS A 120 -6.38 4.38 -11.06
CA LYS A 120 -5.45 5.41 -10.57
C LYS A 120 -4.06 5.33 -11.22
N LEU A 121 -3.86 4.46 -12.20
CA LEU A 121 -2.74 4.47 -13.14
C LEU A 121 -3.10 5.30 -14.37
#